data_AF-A0A2W6ZZ87-F1
#
_entry.id   AF-A0A2W6ZZ87-F1
#
_cell.length_a   1.000
_cell.length_b   1.000
_cell.length_c   1.000
_cell.angle_alpha   90.00
_cell.angle_beta   90.00
_cell.angle_gamma   90.00
#
_symmetry.space_group_name_H-M   'P 1'
#
loop_
_entity.id
_entity.type
_entity.pdbx_description
1 polymer ?
#
loop_
_entity_poly.entity_id
_entity_poly.type
_entity_poly.pdbx_seq_one_letter_code
_entity_poly.pdbx_strand_id
1 'polypeptide(L)'
;RERTQAGLQAARARGRTGGRRQKLTPEQIAIGRSLASDPNRTVTSICEHLEISRPTFYRYISPKGEPAPTPKTTQVHLWLRVENNNKFVRRKKKVRETIEQVCLSRYGMQKQDSWEYELTFSYQDDQDLDKQVEDLLDEMDAQADLEDCFIEADMTEIGTERSW
;
A
#
# COMPACT_ATOMS: atom_id res chain seq x y z
N ARG A 1 9.75 45.37 14.62
CA ARG A 1 9.41 44.53 13.45
C ARG A 1 8.79 45.32 12.29
N GLU A 2 8.32 46.56 12.49
CA GLU A 2 7.75 47.42 11.43
C GLU A 2 8.75 47.88 10.35
N ARG A 3 10.01 48.17 10.71
CA ARG A 3 11.01 48.71 9.76
C ARG A 3 11.28 47.79 8.56
N THR A 4 11.20 46.47 8.76
CA THR A 4 11.44 45.48 7.69
C THR A 4 10.26 45.41 6.71
N GLN A 5 9.03 45.55 7.20
CA GLN A 5 7.83 45.50 6.35
C GLN A 5 7.71 46.76 5.49
N ALA A 6 8.01 47.93 6.07
CA ALA A 6 8.03 49.20 5.34
C ALA A 6 9.07 49.19 4.20
N GLY A 7 10.27 48.64 4.44
CA GLY A 7 11.29 48.47 3.41
C GLY A 7 10.87 47.52 2.27
N LEU A 8 10.20 46.41 2.60
CA LEU A 8 9.68 45.46 1.62
C LEU A 8 8.54 46.06 0.78
N GLN A 9 7.62 46.81 1.40
CA GLN A 9 6.56 47.52 0.67
C GLN A 9 7.13 48.60 -0.25
N ALA A 10 8.09 49.40 0.23
CA ALA A 10 8.76 50.41 -0.58
C ALA A 10 9.55 49.80 -1.76
N ALA A 11 10.12 48.60 -1.59
CA ALA A 11 10.77 47.87 -2.68
C ALA A 11 9.77 47.36 -3.72
N ARG A 12 8.64 46.78 -3.27
CA ARG A 12 7.55 46.32 -4.14
C ARG A 12 6.92 47.47 -4.92
N ALA A 13 6.69 48.62 -4.29
CA ALA A 13 6.17 49.83 -4.95
C ALA A 13 7.12 50.38 -6.03
N ARG A 14 8.43 50.12 -5.90
CA ARG A 14 9.45 50.44 -6.92
C ARG A 14 9.64 49.32 -7.96
N GLY A 15 8.75 48.33 -8.01
CA GLY A 15 8.80 47.21 -8.95
C GLY A 15 9.89 46.16 -8.65
N ARG A 16 10.54 46.22 -7.48
CA ARG A 16 11.57 45.25 -7.08
C ARG A 16 10.94 44.10 -6.32
N THR A 17 10.69 42.98 -7.00
CA THR A 17 10.29 41.71 -6.38
C THR A 17 11.50 41.07 -5.69
N GLY A 18 11.73 41.41 -4.42
CA GLY A 18 12.79 40.79 -3.62
C GLY A 18 12.47 39.33 -3.27
N GLY A 19 13.38 38.42 -3.62
CA GLY A 19 13.32 36.99 -3.28
C GLY A 19 14.32 36.17 -4.10
N ARG A 20 14.67 34.95 -3.62
CA ARG A 20 15.45 33.98 -4.41
C ARG A 20 14.59 33.57 -5.61
N ARG A 21 15.00 33.92 -6.83
CA ARG A 21 14.30 33.50 -8.06
C ARG A 21 14.12 31.97 -8.04
N GLN A 22 12.91 31.50 -8.33
CA GLN A 22 12.71 30.07 -8.59
C GLN A 22 13.58 29.69 -9.78
N LYS A 23 14.36 28.62 -9.64
CA LYS A 23 15.28 28.16 -10.69
C LYS A 23 14.57 27.48 -11.86
N LEU A 24 13.30 27.13 -11.71
CA LEU A 24 12.49 26.39 -12.67
C LEU A 24 11.21 27.16 -12.97
N THR A 25 10.79 27.17 -14.23
CA THR A 25 9.47 27.67 -14.63
C THR A 25 8.39 26.61 -14.34
N PRO A 26 7.12 27.00 -14.17
CA PRO A 26 6.02 26.05 -14.02
C PRO A 26 5.92 25.03 -15.18
N GLU A 27 6.24 25.46 -16.39
CA GLU A 27 6.26 24.62 -17.59
C GLU A 27 7.36 23.55 -17.52
N GLN A 28 8.57 23.92 -17.11
CA GLN A 28 9.67 22.96 -16.91
C GLN A 28 9.34 21.94 -15.81
N ILE A 29 8.59 22.34 -14.78
CA ILE A 29 8.11 21.43 -13.73
C ILE A 29 7.09 20.44 -14.31
N ALA A 30 6.17 20.89 -15.15
CA ALA A 30 5.18 20.03 -15.78
C ALA A 30 5.83 18.99 -16.72
N ILE A 31 6.76 19.45 -17.58
CA ILE A 31 7.54 18.56 -18.46
C ILE A 31 8.34 17.55 -17.64
N GLY A 32 9.03 18.02 -16.60
CA GLY A 32 9.80 17.12 -15.75
C GLY A 32 8.97 16.08 -15.02
N ARG A 33 7.75 16.43 -14.59
CA ARG A 33 6.81 15.46 -13.96
C ARG A 33 6.35 14.41 -14.96
N SER A 34 6.07 14.81 -16.19
CA SER A 34 5.72 13.87 -17.27
C SER A 34 6.88 12.92 -17.57
N LEU A 35 8.11 13.43 -17.67
CA LEU A 35 9.31 12.61 -17.90
C LEU A 35 9.62 11.69 -16.72
N ALA A 36 9.33 12.11 -15.48
CA ALA A 36 9.51 11.28 -14.29
C ALA A 36 8.48 10.15 -14.13
N SER A 37 7.35 10.22 -14.84
CA SER A 37 6.32 9.15 -14.85
C SER A 37 6.69 7.98 -15.77
N ASP A 38 7.68 8.15 -16.65
CA ASP A 38 8.13 7.10 -17.58
C ASP A 38 9.13 6.16 -16.87
N PRO A 39 8.80 4.87 -16.66
CA PRO A 39 9.65 3.94 -15.91
C PRO A 39 10.99 3.63 -16.59
N ASN A 40 11.14 3.96 -17.88
CA ASN A 40 12.37 3.72 -18.63
C ASN A 40 13.41 4.86 -18.49
N ARG A 41 13.04 5.98 -17.85
CA ARG A 41 13.92 7.16 -17.76
C ARG A 41 14.60 7.23 -16.40
N THR A 42 15.92 7.38 -16.42
CA THR A 42 16.70 7.58 -15.20
C THR A 42 16.63 9.04 -14.74
N VAL A 43 16.67 9.26 -13.42
CA VAL A 43 16.74 10.61 -12.82
C VAL A 43 17.90 11.42 -13.41
N THR A 44 19.04 10.78 -13.69
CA THR A 44 20.20 11.41 -14.32
C THR A 44 19.85 11.94 -15.72
N SER A 45 19.24 11.12 -16.57
CA SER A 45 18.84 11.51 -17.92
C SER A 45 17.82 12.66 -17.91
N ILE A 46 16.88 12.66 -16.97
CA ILE A 46 15.90 13.74 -16.84
C ILE A 46 16.58 15.04 -16.37
N CYS A 47 17.53 14.96 -15.44
CA CYS A 47 18.31 16.11 -14.98
C CYS A 47 19.15 16.72 -16.10
N GLU A 48 19.78 15.88 -16.93
CA GLU A 48 20.55 16.30 -18.11
C GLU A 48 19.64 16.96 -19.15
N HIS A 49 18.47 16.35 -19.43
CA HIS A 49 17.53 16.87 -20.42
C HIS A 49 16.92 18.22 -20.03
N LEU A 50 16.73 18.47 -18.74
CA LEU A 50 16.17 19.72 -18.22
C LEU A 50 17.24 20.72 -17.75
N GLU A 51 18.53 20.39 -17.92
CA GLU A 51 19.68 21.18 -17.45
C GLU A 51 19.60 21.58 -15.97
N ILE A 52 19.13 20.67 -15.11
CA ILE A 52 18.98 20.90 -13.67
C ILE A 52 19.86 19.96 -12.86
N SER A 53 20.25 20.43 -11.67
CA SER A 53 20.90 19.57 -10.68
C SER A 53 19.90 18.57 -10.06
N ARG A 54 20.37 17.38 -9.66
CA ARG A 54 19.56 16.38 -8.94
C ARG A 54 18.80 16.95 -7.72
N PRO A 55 19.39 17.82 -6.87
CA PRO A 55 18.64 18.45 -5.78
C PRO A 55 17.47 19.32 -6.26
N THR A 56 17.59 19.93 -7.44
CA THR A 56 16.52 20.73 -8.05
C THR A 56 15.42 19.82 -8.60
N PHE A 57 15.76 18.68 -9.20
CA PHE A 57 14.80 17.64 -9.58
C PHE A 57 13.99 17.15 -8.39
N TYR A 58 14.64 16.72 -7.30
CA TYR A 58 13.92 16.24 -6.11
C TYR A 58 13.11 17.33 -5.40
N ARG A 59 13.52 18.60 -5.50
CA ARG A 59 12.82 19.71 -4.84
C ARG A 59 11.56 20.17 -5.57
N TYR A 60 11.52 20.04 -6.89
CA TYR A 60 10.47 20.66 -7.72
C TYR A 60 9.72 19.68 -8.63
N ILE A 61 10.35 18.58 -9.01
CA ILE A 61 9.88 17.69 -10.10
C ILE A 61 9.49 16.33 -9.56
N SER A 62 10.34 15.70 -8.75
CA SER A 62 9.98 14.47 -8.07
C SER A 62 8.64 14.69 -7.36
N PRO A 63 7.66 13.77 -7.48
CA PRO A 63 6.59 13.71 -6.50
C PRO A 63 7.32 13.67 -5.17
N LYS A 64 7.07 14.70 -4.37
CA LYS A 64 7.88 15.10 -3.23
C LYS A 64 7.91 13.93 -2.26
N GLY A 65 8.96 13.10 -2.34
CA GLY A 65 9.12 11.85 -1.60
C GLY A 65 7.89 11.48 -0.78
N GLU A 66 6.82 11.02 -1.47
CA GLU A 66 5.86 10.22 -0.73
C GLU A 66 6.73 9.07 -0.22
N PRO A 67 6.83 8.87 1.10
CA PRO A 67 7.44 7.65 1.59
C PRO A 67 6.73 6.54 0.81
N ALA A 68 7.50 5.66 0.14
CA ALA A 68 6.92 4.49 -0.53
C ALA A 68 5.80 3.99 0.37
N PRO A 69 4.54 3.88 -0.14
CA PRO A 69 3.37 3.77 0.71
C PRO A 69 3.67 2.74 1.76
N THR A 70 3.91 3.20 3.00
CA THR A 70 4.30 2.28 4.06
C THR A 70 3.07 1.41 4.21
N PRO A 71 3.15 0.12 3.87
CA PRO A 71 1.96 -0.69 3.81
C PRO A 71 1.33 -0.63 5.19
N LYS A 72 0.08 -0.21 5.23
CA LYS A 72 -0.70 -0.23 6.46
C LYS A 72 -0.73 -1.67 6.90
N THR A 73 -0.47 -1.90 8.17
CA THR A 73 -0.56 -3.23 8.74
C THR A 73 -1.82 -3.29 9.59
N THR A 74 -2.68 -4.26 9.33
CA THR A 74 -3.86 -4.53 10.15
C THR A 74 -3.87 -5.98 10.58
N GLN A 75 -4.54 -6.24 11.70
CA GLN A 75 -4.73 -7.59 12.21
C GLN A 75 -6.16 -8.01 11.92
N VAL A 76 -6.34 -9.23 11.42
CA VAL A 76 -7.64 -9.81 11.08
C VAL A 76 -7.81 -11.09 11.86
N HIS A 77 -8.94 -11.19 12.56
CA HIS A 77 -9.37 -12.44 13.19
C HIS A 77 -10.11 -13.26 12.15
N LEU A 78 -9.62 -14.48 11.91
CA LEU A 78 -10.21 -15.47 11.02
C LEU A 78 -10.81 -16.58 11.88
N TRP A 79 -12.12 -16.78 11.76
CA TRP A 79 -12.77 -18.00 12.20
C TRP A 79 -12.86 -18.94 11.01
N LEU A 80 -12.24 -20.12 11.10
CA LEU A 80 -12.18 -21.12 10.04
C LEU A 80 -12.58 -22.50 10.56
N ARG A 81 -13.69 -23.00 10.02
CA ARG A 81 -14.20 -24.34 10.25
C ARG A 81 -14.16 -25.15 8.96
N VAL A 82 -13.37 -26.23 8.97
CA VAL A 82 -13.33 -27.21 7.88
C VAL A 82 -14.29 -28.35 8.18
N GLU A 83 -15.10 -28.76 7.22
CA GLU A 83 -16.00 -29.91 7.32
C GLU A 83 -15.85 -30.83 6.10
N ASN A 84 -16.18 -32.11 6.26
CA ASN A 84 -16.11 -33.05 5.14
C ASN A 84 -17.36 -32.88 4.27
N ASN A 85 -17.19 -32.83 2.96
CA ASN A 85 -18.31 -32.81 2.01
C ASN A 85 -19.02 -34.18 1.95
N ASN A 86 -18.33 -35.25 2.34
CA ASN A 86 -18.87 -36.61 2.34
C ASN A 86 -18.50 -37.39 3.62
N LYS A 87 -19.45 -38.15 4.16
CA LYS A 87 -19.30 -39.00 5.36
C LYS A 87 -18.20 -40.07 5.26
N PHE A 88 -17.78 -40.40 4.03
CA PHE A 88 -16.71 -41.37 3.76
C PHE A 88 -15.32 -40.74 3.69
N VAL A 89 -15.23 -39.41 3.60
CA VAL A 89 -13.97 -38.66 3.60
C VAL A 89 -13.51 -38.49 5.05
N ARG A 90 -12.28 -38.92 5.33
CA ARG A 90 -11.64 -38.83 6.66
C ARG A 90 -10.36 -38.01 6.55
N ARG A 91 -10.47 -36.77 6.02
CA ARG A 91 -9.29 -35.92 5.73
C ARG A 91 -9.36 -34.50 6.29
N LYS A 92 -10.44 -34.10 6.98
CA LYS A 92 -10.58 -32.80 7.69
C LYS A 92 -9.31 -32.29 8.36
N LYS A 93 -8.60 -33.15 9.11
CA LYS A 93 -7.34 -32.77 9.78
C LYS A 93 -6.25 -32.38 8.78
N LYS A 94 -6.05 -33.19 7.75
CA LYS A 94 -5.07 -32.95 6.68
C LYS A 94 -5.41 -31.67 5.92
N VAL A 95 -6.69 -31.45 5.56
CA VAL A 95 -7.12 -30.25 4.85
C VAL A 95 -6.85 -28.98 5.66
N ARG A 96 -7.18 -29.01 6.95
CA ARG A 96 -6.86 -27.88 7.84
C ARG A 96 -5.35 -27.61 7.87
N GLU A 97 -4.53 -28.65 8.06
CA GLU A 97 -3.06 -28.51 8.05
C GLU A 97 -2.54 -27.96 6.72
N THR A 98 -3.12 -28.38 5.59
CA THR A 98 -2.78 -27.83 4.27
C THR A 98 -3.13 -26.35 4.17
N ILE A 99 -4.34 -25.93 4.58
CA ILE A 99 -4.76 -24.52 4.59
C ILE A 99 -3.84 -23.67 5.48
N GLU A 100 -3.52 -24.18 6.69
CA GLU A 100 -2.59 -23.52 7.61
C GLU A 100 -1.21 -23.30 6.96
N GLN A 101 -0.70 -24.31 6.23
CA GLN A 101 0.61 -24.27 5.60
C GLN A 101 0.68 -23.44 4.31
N VAL A 102 -0.34 -23.54 3.45
CA VAL A 102 -0.29 -23.00 2.08
C VAL A 102 -0.86 -21.58 2.01
N CYS A 103 -1.90 -21.31 2.80
CA CYS A 103 -2.66 -20.06 2.75
C CYS A 103 -2.29 -19.15 3.93
N LEU A 104 -2.50 -19.63 5.16
CA LEU A 104 -2.41 -18.78 6.36
C LEU A 104 -0.97 -18.41 6.74
N SER A 105 0.00 -19.29 6.46
CA SER A 105 1.42 -19.06 6.77
C SER A 105 1.99 -17.79 6.12
N ARG A 106 1.44 -17.37 4.98
CA ARG A 106 1.84 -16.16 4.24
C ARG A 106 1.56 -14.87 5.01
N TYR A 107 0.55 -14.89 5.88
CA TYR A 107 0.07 -13.74 6.65
C TYR A 107 0.48 -13.80 8.13
N GLY A 108 1.53 -14.58 8.44
CA GLY A 108 2.06 -14.67 9.80
C GLY A 108 1.07 -15.26 10.81
N MET A 109 0.28 -16.25 10.38
CA MET A 109 -0.80 -16.83 11.17
C MET A 109 -0.39 -17.20 12.60
N GLN A 110 -1.19 -16.73 13.56
CA GLN A 110 -1.14 -17.13 14.95
C GLN A 110 -2.43 -17.88 15.30
N LYS A 111 -2.28 -19.13 15.73
CA LYS A 111 -3.40 -19.94 16.17
C LYS A 111 -3.77 -19.59 17.61
N GLN A 112 -4.98 -19.09 17.82
CA GLN A 112 -5.50 -18.71 19.13
C GLN A 112 -6.21 -19.90 19.80
N ASP A 113 -7.17 -20.50 19.11
CA ASP A 113 -7.95 -21.66 19.59
C ASP A 113 -8.17 -22.69 18.45
N SER A 114 -9.24 -23.47 18.54
CA SER A 114 -9.50 -24.64 17.70
C SER A 114 -9.83 -24.27 16.26
N TRP A 115 -10.55 -23.16 16.06
CA TRP A 115 -11.02 -22.62 14.76
C TRP A 115 -10.67 -21.14 14.57
N GLU A 116 -9.96 -20.52 15.52
CA GLU A 116 -9.66 -19.09 15.49
C GLU A 116 -8.18 -18.84 15.20
N TYR A 117 -7.94 -17.92 14.28
CA TYR A 117 -6.63 -17.53 13.81
C TYR A 117 -6.53 -16.01 13.77
N GLU A 118 -5.33 -15.50 14.04
CA GLU A 118 -5.02 -14.09 13.86
C GLU A 118 -4.01 -13.97 12.72
N LEU A 119 -4.36 -13.16 11.74
CA LEU A 119 -3.58 -12.92 10.53
C LEU A 119 -3.15 -11.46 10.49
N THR A 120 -1.96 -11.21 9.96
CA THR A 120 -1.44 -9.86 9.77
C THR A 120 -1.37 -9.55 8.28
N PHE A 121 -2.12 -8.54 7.85
CA PHE A 121 -2.15 -8.08 6.47
C PHE A 121 -1.39 -6.79 6.31
N SER A 122 -0.62 -6.69 5.23
CA SER A 122 0.07 -5.47 4.83
C SER A 122 -0.53 -4.97 3.51
N TYR A 123 -1.15 -3.78 3.52
CA TYR A 123 -1.96 -3.29 2.40
C TYR A 123 -1.70 -1.80 2.09
N GLN A 124 -1.89 -1.40 0.85
CA GLN A 124 -1.65 -0.01 0.41
C GLN A 124 -2.90 0.87 0.61
N ASP A 125 -4.06 0.33 0.23
CA ASP A 125 -5.36 0.96 0.33
C ASP A 125 -6.45 -0.10 0.63
N ASP A 126 -7.66 0.37 0.90
CA ASP A 126 -8.72 -0.52 1.37
C ASP A 126 -9.15 -1.55 0.29
N GLN A 127 -8.98 -1.23 -1.00
CA GLN A 127 -9.29 -2.13 -2.12
C GLN A 127 -8.24 -3.24 -2.25
N ASP A 128 -6.97 -2.91 -2.03
CA ASP A 128 -5.88 -3.88 -1.93
C ASP A 128 -6.10 -4.85 -0.77
N LEU A 129 -6.58 -4.36 0.39
CA LEU A 129 -6.94 -5.22 1.51
C LEU A 129 -8.11 -6.14 1.18
N ASP A 130 -9.21 -5.60 0.63
CA ASP A 130 -10.38 -6.41 0.22
C ASP A 130 -9.95 -7.54 -0.71
N LYS A 131 -9.16 -7.20 -1.72
CA LYS A 131 -8.67 -8.18 -2.68
C LYS A 131 -7.78 -9.24 -2.03
N GLN A 132 -6.87 -8.86 -1.14
CA GLN A 132 -6.03 -9.83 -0.44
C GLN A 132 -6.85 -10.81 0.42
N VAL A 133 -7.94 -10.33 1.03
CA VAL A 133 -8.85 -11.18 1.81
C VAL A 133 -9.66 -12.10 0.89
N GLU A 134 -10.27 -11.57 -0.16
CA GLU A 134 -11.02 -12.35 -1.16
C GLU A 134 -10.13 -13.44 -1.81
N ASP A 135 -8.94 -13.06 -2.28
CA ASP A 135 -7.98 -14.00 -2.88
C ASP A 135 -7.57 -15.11 -1.87
N LEU A 136 -7.45 -14.77 -0.58
CA LEU A 136 -7.16 -15.76 0.46
C LEU A 136 -8.33 -16.72 0.69
N LEU A 137 -9.56 -16.22 0.78
CA LEU A 137 -10.76 -17.04 0.97
C LEU A 137 -10.95 -18.00 -0.21
N ASP A 138 -10.82 -17.49 -1.45
CA ASP A 138 -10.90 -18.29 -2.67
C ASP A 138 -9.82 -19.39 -2.71
N GLU A 139 -8.57 -19.06 -2.31
CA GLU A 139 -7.50 -20.06 -2.20
C GLU A 139 -7.86 -21.15 -1.19
N MET A 140 -8.43 -20.78 -0.04
CA MET A 140 -8.82 -21.72 1.02
C MET A 140 -9.97 -22.64 0.57
N ASP A 141 -10.99 -22.09 -0.09
CA ASP A 141 -12.09 -22.87 -0.67
C ASP A 141 -11.58 -23.86 -1.72
N ALA A 142 -10.69 -23.41 -2.61
CA ALA A 142 -10.08 -24.29 -3.61
C ALA A 142 -9.27 -25.43 -2.95
N GLN A 143 -8.55 -25.18 -1.85
CA GLN A 143 -7.85 -26.25 -1.12
C GLN A 143 -8.83 -27.25 -0.48
N ALA A 144 -9.97 -26.79 0.00
CA ALA A 144 -10.99 -27.65 0.60
C ALA A 144 -11.67 -28.52 -0.45
N ASP A 145 -12.08 -27.93 -1.57
CA ASP A 145 -12.74 -28.61 -2.69
C ASP A 145 -11.87 -29.71 -3.30
N LEU A 146 -10.56 -29.45 -3.46
CA LEU A 146 -9.60 -30.43 -3.98
C LEU A 146 -9.50 -31.71 -3.14
N GLU A 147 -9.86 -31.65 -1.86
CA GLU A 147 -9.79 -32.77 -0.91
C GLU A 147 -11.19 -33.18 -0.39
N ASP A 148 -12.25 -32.89 -1.15
CA ASP A 148 -13.64 -33.24 -0.85
C ASP A 148 -14.11 -32.73 0.53
N CYS A 149 -13.68 -31.53 0.90
CA CYS A 149 -14.08 -30.81 2.11
C CYS A 149 -14.73 -29.47 1.73
N PHE A 150 -15.50 -28.89 2.63
CA PHE A 150 -15.94 -27.50 2.51
C PHE A 150 -15.48 -26.71 3.74
N ILE A 151 -15.40 -25.40 3.62
CA ILE A 151 -15.05 -24.51 4.72
C ILE A 151 -16.19 -23.53 5.02
N GLU A 152 -16.30 -23.16 6.29
CA GLU A 152 -17.00 -21.96 6.73
C GLU A 152 -15.92 -21.04 7.29
N ALA A 153 -15.75 -19.88 6.66
CA ALA A 153 -14.77 -18.87 7.05
C ALA A 153 -15.48 -17.53 7.26
N ASP A 154 -15.09 -16.83 8.33
CA ASP A 154 -15.50 -15.45 8.60
C ASP A 154 -14.24 -14.69 9.03
N MET A 155 -14.02 -13.53 8.43
CA MET A 155 -12.86 -12.70 8.72
C MET A 155 -13.30 -11.33 9.22
N THR A 156 -12.83 -10.94 10.40
CA THR A 156 -13.16 -9.63 11.01
C THR A 156 -11.89 -8.85 11.31
N GLU A 157 -11.82 -7.59 10.87
CA GLU A 157 -10.69 -6.72 11.16
C GLU A 157 -10.68 -6.29 12.63
N ILE A 158 -9.55 -6.49 13.32
CA ILE A 158 -9.42 -6.15 14.73
C ILE A 158 -9.42 -4.63 14.90
N GLY A 159 -10.43 -4.13 15.61
CA GLY A 159 -10.57 -2.71 15.92
C GLY A 159 -11.43 -1.93 14.92
N THR A 160 -12.03 -2.60 13.94
CA THR A 160 -13.02 -2.01 13.02
C THR A 160 -14.30 -2.86 13.00
N GLU A 161 -15.36 -2.36 12.38
CA GLU A 161 -16.60 -3.12 12.16
C GLU A 161 -16.59 -3.83 10.78
N ARG A 162 -15.43 -3.88 10.12
CA ARG A 162 -15.27 -4.49 8.80
C ARG A 162 -15.12 -6.00 8.93
N SER A 163 -15.93 -6.73 8.17
CA SER A 163 -15.89 -8.18 8.06
C SER A 163 -16.02 -8.62 6.60
N TRP A 164 -15.51 -9.81 6.32
CA TRP A 164 -15.54 -10.50 5.02
C TRP A 164 -16.06 -11.92 5.19
#